data_AF-A0AAU5XLP9-F1
#
_entry.id   AF-A0AAU5XLP9-F1
#
_cell.length_a   1.000
_cell.length_b   1.000
_cell.length_c   1.000
_cell.angle_alpha   90.00
_cell.angle_beta   90.00
_cell.angle_gamma   90.00
#
_symmetry.space_group_name_H-M   'P 1'
#
loop_
_entity.id
_entity.type
_entity.pdbx_description
1 polymer ?
#
loop_
_entity_poly.entity_id
_entity_poly.type
_entity_poly.pdbx_seq_one_letter_code
_entity_poly.pdbx_strand_id
1 'polypeptide(L)'
;MPPVGAPSHPPRLARPDAVPRLDDPVLALPGPENIADFWADVRRRGTPLIAPDPRGGRDQVAVTFLWRGTPATRAVQVLPNKLGDPRDPERNLMERVPGTDVWHWTVRLRDDWRGTYDFFVDEGGGPEPGGADYWRWLRTRRRADPFNARTLPRRWSGDPVSYAELPTAPRAVHWEPRADVARGAVAEHKVATAHLGGHRRVWLYAPPGVEASAELPVLVLLDGEHWQPRLGVAHLLDNLLADGRIPPLAAVLPDSVDGDTRWAELTCRPEFVAFLTDELLPWASARLPLTGDPARTVVAGQSLGGLSAAFAALTAPHRFGNVLAQSGSFWWPDGPEPEWLTGRIAHGPRLPVRFWLSFGEQEWVLLPAARRLRDTLAAAGYDDAVYREFNGGHDYLCWRTELADGLAGLLSGA
;
A
#
# COMPACT_ATOMS: atom_id res chain seq x y z
N MET A 1 27.46 -1.04 -8.87
CA MET A 1 26.74 -2.20 -8.29
C MET A 1 25.87 -1.71 -7.15
N PRO A 2 24.75 -2.37 -6.83
CA PRO A 2 23.94 -2.01 -5.66
C PRO A 2 24.77 -2.09 -4.37
N PRO A 3 24.55 -1.18 -3.40
CA PRO A 3 25.19 -1.24 -2.10
C PRO A 3 24.92 -2.56 -1.38
N VAL A 4 25.94 -3.11 -0.72
CA VAL A 4 25.87 -4.36 0.07
C VAL A 4 25.93 -4.02 1.55
N GLY A 5 25.23 -4.80 2.39
CA GLY A 5 25.26 -4.65 3.85
C GLY A 5 24.39 -3.49 4.38
N ALA A 6 23.54 -2.90 3.53
CA ALA A 6 22.56 -1.92 3.97
C ALA A 6 21.53 -2.57 4.93
N PRO A 7 21.07 -1.86 5.96
CA PRO A 7 20.06 -2.38 6.86
C PRO A 7 18.75 -2.72 6.14
N SER A 8 18.15 -3.85 6.50
CA SER A 8 16.84 -4.30 5.98
C SER A 8 15.65 -3.63 6.69
N HIS A 9 15.71 -2.31 6.86
CA HIS A 9 14.63 -1.52 7.44
C HIS A 9 14.65 -0.08 6.91
N PRO A 10 13.49 0.59 6.86
CA PRO A 10 13.44 2.01 6.51
C PRO A 10 14.07 2.89 7.59
N PRO A 11 14.49 4.13 7.23
CA PRO A 11 14.95 5.12 8.17
C PRO A 11 13.94 5.35 9.29
N ARG A 12 14.43 5.38 10.53
CA ARG A 12 13.58 5.59 11.72
C ARG A 12 13.48 7.08 12.02
N LEU A 13 12.79 7.85 11.19
CA LEU A 13 12.60 9.31 11.40
C LEU A 13 11.33 9.58 12.20
N ALA A 14 11.37 10.60 13.07
CA ALA A 14 10.17 11.10 13.75
C ALA A 14 9.27 11.83 12.74
N ARG A 15 7.96 11.80 12.98
CA ARG A 15 7.01 12.58 12.19
C ARG A 15 7.30 14.08 12.42
N PRO A 16 7.43 14.90 11.36
CA PRO A 16 7.76 16.32 11.53
C PRO A 16 6.63 17.10 12.22
N ASP A 17 5.38 16.85 11.80
CA ASP A 17 4.20 17.54 12.32
C ASP A 17 3.29 16.56 13.06
N ALA A 18 2.88 16.91 14.27
CA ALA A 18 1.92 16.10 15.01
C ALA A 18 0.57 16.03 14.28
N VAL A 19 -0.10 14.87 14.37
CA VAL A 19 -1.49 14.76 13.90
C VAL A 19 -2.36 15.70 14.74
N PRO A 20 -3.22 16.54 14.12
CA PRO A 20 -4.06 17.47 14.88
C PRO A 20 -5.11 16.73 15.72
N ARG A 21 -4.77 16.41 16.96
CA ARG A 21 -5.67 15.82 17.96
C ARG A 21 -6.67 16.87 18.43
N LEU A 22 -7.93 16.46 18.60
CA LEU A 22 -8.99 17.29 19.16
C LEU A 22 -9.25 16.83 20.59
N ASP A 23 -8.89 17.66 21.56
CA ASP A 23 -9.08 17.38 22.98
C ASP A 23 -10.57 17.33 23.34
N ASP A 24 -11.37 18.23 22.74
CA ASP A 24 -12.83 18.18 22.81
C ASP A 24 -13.38 17.44 21.56
N PRO A 25 -13.92 16.22 21.70
CA PRO A 25 -14.56 15.54 20.57
C PRO A 25 -15.75 16.36 20.10
N VAL A 26 -15.82 16.64 18.79
CA VAL A 26 -16.93 17.40 18.19
C VAL A 26 -18.25 16.65 18.32
N LEU A 27 -18.18 15.31 18.35
CA LEU A 27 -19.32 14.45 18.61
C LEU A 27 -19.53 14.28 20.12
N ALA A 28 -20.78 14.41 20.56
CA ALA A 28 -21.16 14.16 21.95
C ALA A 28 -20.88 12.69 22.32
N LEU A 29 -19.98 12.50 23.28
CA LEU A 29 -19.70 11.21 23.89
C LEU A 29 -20.67 10.94 25.05
N PRO A 30 -20.93 9.67 25.42
CA PRO A 30 -21.97 9.34 26.38
C PRO A 30 -21.57 9.66 27.82
N GLY A 31 -22.56 9.94 28.66
CA GLY A 31 -22.47 9.80 30.11
C GLY A 31 -22.85 8.39 30.56
N PRO A 32 -22.70 8.05 31.85
CA PRO A 32 -23.11 6.75 32.39
C PRO A 32 -24.58 6.41 32.12
N GLU A 33 -25.46 7.41 32.04
CA GLU A 33 -26.91 7.28 31.88
C GLU A 33 -27.37 6.90 30.47
N ASN A 34 -26.57 7.14 29.43
CA ASN A 34 -26.96 6.91 28.03
C ASN A 34 -26.00 5.97 27.27
N ILE A 35 -25.13 5.26 27.98
CA ILE A 35 -24.09 4.40 27.41
C ILE A 35 -24.64 3.24 26.55
N ALA A 36 -25.79 2.68 26.95
CA ALA A 36 -26.41 1.58 26.23
C ALA A 36 -26.92 2.03 24.85
N ASP A 37 -27.60 3.19 24.82
CA ASP A 37 -28.11 3.80 23.59
C ASP A 37 -26.98 4.25 22.67
N PHE A 38 -25.90 4.80 23.24
CA PHE A 38 -24.70 5.15 22.48
C PHE A 38 -24.11 3.95 21.76
N TRP A 39 -23.88 2.83 22.45
CA TRP A 39 -23.34 1.64 21.80
C TRP A 39 -24.32 0.98 20.82
N ALA A 40 -25.64 1.10 21.04
CA ALA A 40 -26.62 0.66 20.05
C ALA A 40 -26.53 1.49 18.76
N ASP A 41 -26.35 2.80 18.88
CA ASP A 41 -26.17 3.71 17.75
C ASP A 41 -24.82 3.50 17.03
N VAL A 42 -23.73 3.30 17.77
CA VAL A 42 -22.41 2.96 17.18
C VAL A 42 -22.48 1.64 16.41
N ARG A 43 -23.12 0.60 16.94
CA ARG A 43 -23.30 -0.67 16.20
C ARG A 43 -24.09 -0.50 14.90
N ARG A 44 -25.04 0.42 14.87
CA ARG A 44 -25.85 0.71 13.68
C ARG A 44 -25.07 1.51 12.63
N ARG A 45 -24.31 2.52 13.05
CA ARG A 45 -23.57 3.42 12.15
C ARG A 45 -22.21 2.89 11.71
N GLY A 46 -21.58 2.07 12.55
CA GLY A 46 -20.20 1.64 12.42
C GLY A 46 -19.19 2.70 12.85
N THR A 47 -17.90 2.35 12.73
CA THR A 47 -16.75 3.20 13.12
C THR A 47 -15.74 3.37 11.97
N PRO A 48 -14.84 4.38 12.05
CA PRO A 48 -14.85 5.49 13.00
C PRO A 48 -16.03 6.44 12.77
N LEU A 49 -16.38 7.23 13.79
CA LEU A 49 -17.41 8.27 13.64
C LEU A 49 -16.80 9.51 12.96
N ILE A 50 -17.57 10.15 12.07
CA ILE A 50 -17.11 11.30 11.28
C ILE A 50 -18.10 12.45 11.48
N ALA A 51 -17.59 13.66 11.75
CA ALA A 51 -18.38 14.87 11.89
C ALA A 51 -17.70 16.08 11.25
N PRO A 52 -18.46 17.10 10.82
CA PRO A 52 -17.87 18.40 10.44
C PRO A 52 -17.05 18.97 11.60
N ASP A 53 -15.89 19.56 11.31
CA ASP A 53 -15.10 20.24 12.33
C ASP A 53 -15.34 21.76 12.29
N PRO A 54 -16.04 22.34 13.28
CA PRO A 54 -16.37 23.76 13.27
C PRO A 54 -15.15 24.69 13.41
N ARG A 55 -14.02 24.15 13.89
CA ARG A 55 -12.74 24.89 14.01
C ARG A 55 -11.77 24.56 12.86
N GLY A 56 -12.17 23.67 11.93
CA GLY A 56 -11.39 23.26 10.77
C GLY A 56 -11.71 24.06 9.50
N GLY A 57 -10.92 23.81 8.46
CA GLY A 57 -11.21 24.24 7.08
C GLY A 57 -12.45 23.54 6.50
N ARG A 58 -12.91 24.00 5.33
CA ARG A 58 -14.12 23.46 4.66
C ARG A 58 -13.98 21.99 4.24
N ASP A 59 -12.75 21.56 4.01
CA ASP A 59 -12.34 20.22 3.60
C ASP A 59 -11.90 19.37 4.81
N GLN A 60 -12.15 19.81 6.04
CA GLN A 60 -11.69 19.13 7.25
C GLN A 60 -12.85 18.58 8.08
N VAL A 61 -12.65 17.39 8.60
CA VAL A 61 -13.60 16.66 9.45
C VAL A 61 -12.93 16.16 10.71
N ALA A 62 -13.71 16.05 11.78
CA ALA A 62 -13.34 15.35 12.99
C ALA A 62 -13.62 13.86 12.81
N VAL A 63 -12.61 13.03 13.07
CA VAL A 63 -12.68 11.57 12.97
C VAL A 63 -12.42 10.99 14.36
N THR A 64 -13.44 10.34 14.93
CA THR A 64 -13.40 9.75 16.26
C THR A 64 -13.33 8.23 16.16
N PHE A 65 -12.19 7.67 16.54
CA PHE A 65 -11.99 6.24 16.73
C PHE A 65 -12.53 5.86 18.12
N LEU A 66 -13.17 4.71 18.22
CA LEU A 66 -13.81 4.25 19.45
C LEU A 66 -13.37 2.83 19.81
N TRP A 67 -13.18 2.61 21.10
CA TRP A 67 -13.02 1.28 21.67
C TRP A 67 -13.93 1.09 22.87
N ARG A 68 -14.54 -0.09 22.98
CA ARG A 68 -15.35 -0.47 24.14
C ARG A 68 -14.49 -1.25 25.11
N GLY A 69 -14.09 -0.61 26.20
CA GLY A 69 -13.26 -1.21 27.23
C GLY A 69 -13.99 -2.23 28.08
N THR A 70 -13.19 -2.98 28.84
CA THR A 70 -13.62 -3.86 29.93
C THR A 70 -13.12 -3.28 31.26
N PRO A 71 -13.57 -3.80 32.43
CA PRO A 71 -12.97 -3.44 33.71
C PRO A 71 -11.46 -3.71 33.81
N ALA A 72 -10.91 -4.56 32.94
CA ALA A 72 -9.49 -4.88 32.89
C ALA A 72 -8.69 -3.96 31.93
N THR A 73 -9.36 -3.16 31.10
CA THR A 73 -8.69 -2.30 30.12
C THR A 73 -7.92 -1.18 30.84
N ARG A 74 -6.58 -1.22 30.75
CA ARG A 74 -5.66 -0.22 31.31
C ARG A 74 -5.30 0.86 30.31
N ALA A 75 -5.19 0.50 29.03
CA ALA A 75 -4.84 1.43 27.96
C ALA A 75 -5.33 0.91 26.60
N VAL A 76 -5.64 1.85 25.71
CA VAL A 76 -5.94 1.57 24.31
C VAL A 76 -5.10 2.52 23.45
N GLN A 77 -4.39 1.97 22.46
CA GLN A 77 -3.69 2.74 21.45
C GLN A 77 -4.36 2.52 20.09
N VAL A 78 -4.61 3.59 19.35
CA VAL A 78 -5.05 3.51 17.95
C VAL A 78 -3.93 3.94 17.02
N LEU A 79 -3.73 3.21 15.92
CA LEU A 79 -2.68 3.54 14.96
C LEU A 79 -3.19 3.49 13.53
N PRO A 80 -3.71 4.62 13.04
CA PRO A 80 -3.99 4.78 11.63
C PRO A 80 -2.69 4.85 10.83
N ASN A 81 -2.73 4.26 9.62
CA ASN A 81 -1.57 4.08 8.76
C ASN A 81 -0.89 5.42 8.49
N LYS A 82 0.37 5.50 8.91
CA LYS A 82 1.21 6.69 8.76
C LYS A 82 0.60 7.98 9.33
N LEU A 83 -0.38 7.90 10.23
CA LEU A 83 -0.78 9.02 11.07
C LEU A 83 -0.08 8.92 12.43
N GLY A 84 -0.16 7.75 13.09
CA GLY A 84 0.53 7.54 14.36
C GLY A 84 2.05 7.41 14.20
N ASP A 85 2.81 8.19 14.97
CA ASP A 85 4.27 8.07 15.06
C ASP A 85 4.68 6.93 16.02
N PRO A 86 5.34 5.86 15.55
CA PRO A 86 5.84 4.80 16.43
C PRO A 86 6.88 5.27 17.45
N ARG A 87 7.53 6.42 17.23
CA ARG A 87 8.51 7.02 18.13
C ARG A 87 7.88 7.85 19.24
N ASP A 88 6.62 8.22 19.09
CA ASP A 88 5.81 8.91 20.10
C ASP A 88 4.51 8.13 20.35
N PRO A 89 4.61 6.93 20.96
CA PRO A 89 3.47 6.05 21.14
C PRO A 89 2.38 6.63 22.05
N GLU A 90 2.72 7.54 22.95
CA GLU A 90 1.79 8.15 23.91
C GLU A 90 0.75 9.04 23.23
N ARG A 91 1.12 9.76 22.16
CA ARG A 91 0.17 10.57 21.38
C ARG A 91 -0.98 9.79 20.76
N ASN A 92 -0.81 8.49 20.63
CA ASN A 92 -1.76 7.56 20.03
C ASN A 92 -2.64 6.85 21.08
N LEU A 93 -2.45 7.14 22.38
CA LEU A 93 -3.31 6.65 23.43
C LEU A 93 -4.70 7.31 23.35
N MET A 94 -5.72 6.47 23.44
CA MET A 94 -7.11 6.86 23.55
C MET A 94 -7.41 7.33 24.98
N GLU A 95 -8.34 8.25 25.12
CA GLU A 95 -8.85 8.73 26.40
C GLU A 95 -10.12 7.98 26.78
N ARG A 96 -10.28 7.68 28.07
CA ARG A 96 -11.50 7.08 28.59
C ARG A 96 -12.47 8.17 29.01
N VAL A 97 -13.70 8.10 28.53
CA VAL A 97 -14.77 8.98 28.97
C VAL A 97 -15.12 8.65 30.44
N PRO A 98 -15.03 9.62 31.37
CA PRO A 98 -15.23 9.38 32.79
C PRO A 98 -16.54 8.65 33.10
N GLY A 99 -16.47 7.61 33.93
CA GLY A 99 -17.66 6.84 34.35
C GLY A 99 -18.21 5.84 33.33
N THR A 100 -17.59 5.68 32.15
CA THR A 100 -18.12 4.80 31.08
C THR A 100 -17.10 3.75 30.62
N ASP A 101 -17.48 2.81 29.75
CA ASP A 101 -16.55 1.89 29.06
C ASP A 101 -16.05 2.45 27.71
N VAL A 102 -16.30 3.74 27.42
CA VAL A 102 -15.97 4.35 26.13
C VAL A 102 -14.56 4.92 26.14
N TRP A 103 -13.73 4.44 25.23
CA TRP A 103 -12.43 5.01 24.91
C TRP A 103 -12.51 5.70 23.54
N HIS A 104 -11.93 6.89 23.41
CA HIS A 104 -11.94 7.66 22.18
C HIS A 104 -10.58 8.25 21.82
N TRP A 105 -10.35 8.44 20.53
CA TRP A 105 -9.26 9.26 20.01
C TRP A 105 -9.77 10.00 18.80
N THR A 106 -9.75 11.33 18.89
CA THR A 106 -10.34 12.21 17.87
C THR A 106 -9.25 13.03 17.21
N VAL A 107 -9.24 13.03 15.88
CA VAL A 107 -8.32 13.82 15.08
C VAL A 107 -9.04 14.58 13.99
N ARG A 108 -8.47 15.73 13.62
CA ARG A 108 -8.88 16.48 12.44
C ARG A 108 -8.10 15.98 11.23
N LEU A 109 -8.83 15.57 10.20
CA LEU A 109 -8.28 15.11 8.92
C LEU A 109 -8.98 15.82 7.76
N ARG A 110 -8.28 15.96 6.63
CA ARG A 110 -8.90 16.30 5.35
C ARG A 110 -9.90 15.21 4.97
N ASP A 111 -11.06 15.59 4.43
CA ASP A 111 -12.21 14.72 4.16
C ASP A 111 -12.00 13.72 3.00
N ASP A 112 -10.88 13.83 2.30
CA ASP A 112 -10.42 12.91 1.27
C ASP A 112 -9.40 11.87 1.76
N TRP A 113 -9.10 11.83 3.07
CA TRP A 113 -8.19 10.84 3.64
C TRP A 113 -8.76 9.42 3.60
N ARG A 114 -7.87 8.46 3.41
CA ARG A 114 -8.15 7.03 3.64
C ARG A 114 -6.93 6.32 4.22
N GLY A 115 -7.19 5.32 5.05
CA GLY A 115 -6.14 4.47 5.58
C GLY A 115 -6.67 3.33 6.44
N THR A 116 -5.86 2.27 6.51
CA THR A 116 -6.02 1.19 7.47
C THR A 116 -5.63 1.65 8.86
N TYR A 117 -6.15 0.99 9.88
CA TYR A 117 -5.78 1.25 11.28
C TYR A 117 -5.94 -0.01 12.12
N ASP A 118 -5.22 -0.03 13.24
CA ASP A 118 -5.28 -1.09 14.23
C ASP A 118 -5.42 -0.50 15.63
N PHE A 119 -6.06 -1.26 16.52
CA PHE A 119 -6.00 -1.02 17.95
C PHE A 119 -4.97 -1.92 18.60
N PHE A 120 -4.37 -1.44 19.69
CA PHE A 120 -3.52 -2.22 20.57
C PHE A 120 -4.01 -2.00 22.01
N VAL A 121 -4.41 -3.08 22.67
CA VAL A 121 -5.21 -3.00 23.89
C VAL A 121 -4.52 -3.71 25.04
N ASP A 122 -4.29 -2.98 26.12
CA ASP A 122 -3.83 -3.53 27.39
C ASP A 122 -5.06 -3.91 28.23
N GLU A 123 -5.36 -5.21 28.27
CA GLU A 123 -6.41 -5.80 29.14
C GLU A 123 -5.82 -6.35 30.46
N GLY A 124 -4.64 -5.87 30.88
CA GLY A 124 -3.93 -6.34 32.07
C GLY A 124 -2.95 -7.49 31.81
N GLY A 125 -2.18 -7.85 32.85
CA GLY A 125 -1.20 -8.95 32.82
C GLY A 125 0.09 -8.67 32.03
N GLY A 126 0.29 -7.42 31.58
CA GLY A 126 1.51 -6.94 30.93
C GLY A 126 2.50 -6.26 31.87
N PRO A 127 3.64 -5.77 31.32
CA PRO A 127 4.55 -4.88 32.04
C PRO A 127 3.87 -3.60 32.54
N GLU A 128 4.58 -2.84 33.38
CA GLU A 128 4.13 -1.50 33.78
C GLU A 128 4.13 -0.53 32.59
N PRO A 129 3.08 0.30 32.42
CA PRO A 129 2.96 1.28 31.34
C PRO A 129 4.11 2.28 31.26
N GLY A 130 4.38 2.77 30.04
CA GLY A 130 5.28 3.91 29.77
C GLY A 130 6.70 3.54 29.31
N GLY A 131 7.19 2.34 29.63
CA GLY A 131 8.54 1.89 29.23
C GLY A 131 8.66 1.38 27.78
N ALA A 132 9.87 1.33 27.23
CA ALA A 132 10.14 0.76 25.90
C ALA A 132 9.67 -0.70 25.78
N ASP A 133 9.83 -1.49 26.84
CA ASP A 133 9.37 -2.87 26.89
C ASP A 133 7.84 -2.97 26.92
N TYR A 134 7.17 -2.03 27.59
CA TYR A 134 5.71 -1.93 27.56
C TYR A 134 5.21 -1.66 26.15
N TRP A 135 5.80 -0.67 25.44
CA TRP A 135 5.38 -0.38 24.08
C TRP A 135 5.64 -1.54 23.13
N ARG A 136 6.79 -2.22 23.25
CA ARG A 136 7.08 -3.44 22.47
C ARG A 136 6.04 -4.52 22.75
N TRP A 137 5.67 -4.72 24.02
CA TRP A 137 4.63 -5.68 24.42
C TRP A 137 3.25 -5.27 23.91
N LEU A 138 2.83 -4.02 24.07
CA LEU A 138 1.52 -3.53 23.65
C LEU A 138 1.32 -3.71 22.14
N ARG A 139 2.38 -3.52 21.33
CA ARG A 139 2.35 -3.78 19.88
C ARG A 139 2.06 -5.25 19.50
N THR A 140 2.16 -6.18 20.45
CA THR A 140 1.73 -7.58 20.24
C THR A 140 0.25 -7.81 20.57
N ARG A 141 -0.41 -6.86 21.24
CA ARG A 141 -1.81 -6.93 21.70
C ARG A 141 -2.78 -6.31 20.71
N ARG A 142 -2.57 -6.60 19.42
CA ARG A 142 -3.39 -6.06 18.33
C ARG A 142 -4.84 -6.51 18.46
N ARG A 143 -5.77 -5.63 18.11
CA ARG A 143 -7.22 -5.89 17.98
C ARG A 143 -7.74 -5.19 16.72
N ALA A 144 -8.62 -5.88 16.01
CA ALA A 144 -9.45 -5.26 14.97
C ALA A 144 -10.51 -4.38 15.62
N ASP A 145 -11.05 -3.43 14.86
CA ASP A 145 -12.19 -2.64 15.30
C ASP A 145 -13.48 -3.50 15.23
N PRO A 146 -14.11 -3.83 16.36
CA PRO A 146 -15.29 -4.69 16.38
C PRO A 146 -16.55 -4.01 15.82
N PHE A 147 -16.52 -2.69 15.61
CA PHE A 147 -17.64 -1.90 15.09
C PHE A 147 -17.42 -1.44 13.65
N ASN A 148 -16.31 -1.82 13.01
CA ASN A 148 -16.05 -1.51 11.62
C ASN A 148 -16.08 -2.78 10.75
N ALA A 149 -17.12 -2.91 9.93
CA ALA A 149 -17.25 -4.01 8.98
C ALA A 149 -16.27 -3.89 7.78
N ARG A 150 -15.66 -2.72 7.56
CA ARG A 150 -14.74 -2.49 6.46
C ARG A 150 -13.34 -2.95 6.85
N THR A 151 -12.89 -4.03 6.21
CA THR A 151 -11.59 -4.63 6.46
C THR A 151 -10.84 -4.97 5.17
N LEU A 152 -9.51 -5.04 5.28
CA LEU A 152 -8.64 -5.55 4.23
C LEU A 152 -7.83 -6.75 4.74
N PRO A 153 -7.58 -7.75 3.90
CA PRO A 153 -6.72 -8.86 4.29
C PRO A 153 -5.30 -8.36 4.54
N ARG A 154 -4.59 -8.98 5.48
CA ARG A 154 -3.16 -8.73 5.66
C ARG A 154 -2.33 -9.55 4.69
N ARG A 155 -1.13 -9.04 4.42
CA ARG A 155 -0.09 -9.77 3.72
C ARG A 155 0.49 -10.86 4.62
N TRP A 156 0.61 -12.06 4.08
CA TRP A 156 1.05 -13.30 4.75
C TRP A 156 0.12 -13.84 5.85
N SER A 157 -0.01 -13.17 7.00
CA SER A 157 -0.76 -13.70 8.14
C SER A 157 -1.38 -12.62 9.04
N GLY A 158 -2.28 -13.07 9.92
CA GLY A 158 -3.01 -12.24 10.87
C GLY A 158 -4.43 -11.90 10.42
N ASP A 159 -5.24 -11.44 11.37
CA ASP A 159 -6.61 -11.02 11.13
C ASP A 159 -6.66 -9.82 10.17
N PRO A 160 -7.75 -9.66 9.39
CA PRO A 160 -7.96 -8.48 8.56
C PRO A 160 -7.75 -7.17 9.34
N VAL A 161 -7.28 -6.14 8.64
CA VAL A 161 -7.08 -4.80 9.19
C VAL A 161 -8.30 -3.94 8.89
N SER A 162 -8.79 -3.19 9.89
CA SER A 162 -9.87 -2.23 9.70
C SER A 162 -9.39 -1.04 8.87
N TYR A 163 -10.28 -0.42 8.11
CA TYR A 163 -9.93 0.80 7.41
C TYR A 163 -11.04 1.85 7.42
N ALA A 164 -10.64 3.10 7.25
CA ALA A 164 -11.55 4.21 7.06
C ALA A 164 -11.27 4.89 5.72
N GLU A 165 -12.36 5.23 5.04
CA GLU A 165 -12.40 6.09 3.86
C GLU A 165 -13.34 7.23 4.22
N LEU A 166 -12.83 8.46 4.18
CA LEU A 166 -13.59 9.67 4.49
C LEU A 166 -14.47 10.09 3.28
N PRO A 167 -15.45 10.98 3.47
CA PRO A 167 -16.56 11.16 2.53
C PRO A 167 -16.17 11.44 1.07
N THR A 168 -15.11 12.20 0.84
CA THR A 168 -14.64 12.60 -0.50
C THR A 168 -13.42 11.79 -0.96
N ALA A 169 -12.97 10.82 -0.15
CA ALA A 169 -11.81 10.00 -0.48
C ALA A 169 -12.04 9.20 -1.77
N PRO A 170 -11.04 9.07 -2.65
CA PRO A 170 -11.17 8.25 -3.85
C PRO A 170 -11.55 6.82 -3.47
N ARG A 171 -12.52 6.25 -4.18
CA ARG A 171 -13.02 4.90 -3.90
C ARG A 171 -12.45 3.89 -4.88
N ALA A 172 -12.09 2.72 -4.37
CA ALA A 172 -11.60 1.59 -5.15
C ALA A 172 -12.74 0.83 -5.88
N VAL A 173 -13.57 1.54 -6.65
CA VAL A 173 -14.84 1.01 -7.21
C VAL A 173 -14.67 -0.19 -8.15
N HIS A 174 -13.52 -0.29 -8.81
CA HIS A 174 -13.24 -1.38 -9.76
C HIS A 174 -12.76 -2.68 -9.07
N TRP A 175 -12.65 -2.73 -7.74
CA TRP A 175 -12.15 -3.93 -7.05
C TRP A 175 -13.23 -4.94 -6.69
N GLU A 176 -14.50 -4.55 -6.79
CA GLU A 176 -15.62 -5.44 -6.51
C GLU A 176 -16.00 -6.25 -7.77
N PRO A 177 -16.33 -7.54 -7.63
CA PRO A 177 -16.77 -8.34 -8.76
C PRO A 177 -18.11 -7.81 -9.31
N ARG A 178 -18.15 -7.56 -10.61
CA ARG A 178 -19.36 -7.18 -11.35
C ARG A 178 -19.98 -8.40 -12.04
N ALA A 179 -21.30 -8.52 -11.95
CA ALA A 179 -22.02 -9.68 -12.51
C ALA A 179 -22.12 -9.63 -14.05
N ASP A 180 -22.09 -8.43 -14.63
CA ASP A 180 -22.19 -8.14 -16.06
C ASP A 180 -20.83 -8.15 -16.78
N VAL A 181 -19.73 -8.34 -16.06
CA VAL A 181 -18.37 -8.28 -16.60
C VAL A 181 -17.83 -9.68 -16.90
N ALA A 182 -17.32 -9.85 -18.13
CA ALA A 182 -16.62 -11.07 -18.52
C ALA A 182 -15.36 -11.26 -17.67
N ARG A 183 -15.17 -12.47 -17.13
CA ARG A 183 -14.08 -12.77 -16.20
C ARG A 183 -12.87 -13.35 -16.92
N GLY A 184 -11.70 -12.81 -16.60
CA GLY A 184 -10.43 -13.45 -16.93
C GLY A 184 -10.21 -14.73 -16.12
N ALA A 185 -9.21 -15.51 -16.54
CA ALA A 185 -8.79 -16.72 -15.86
C ALA A 185 -7.51 -16.45 -15.07
N VAL A 186 -7.45 -16.90 -13.81
CA VAL A 186 -6.25 -16.89 -12.98
C VAL A 186 -5.81 -18.31 -12.68
N ALA A 187 -4.54 -18.63 -12.96
CA ALA A 187 -3.93 -19.89 -12.59
C ALA A 187 -2.70 -19.67 -11.70
N GLU A 188 -2.58 -20.45 -10.62
CA GLU A 188 -1.37 -20.48 -9.78
C GLU A 188 -0.41 -21.55 -10.32
N HIS A 189 0.87 -21.18 -10.41
CA HIS A 189 1.93 -22.03 -10.93
C HIS A 189 3.16 -22.01 -10.04
N LYS A 190 4.01 -23.02 -10.20
CA LYS A 190 5.38 -23.04 -9.69
C LYS A 190 6.34 -22.96 -10.85
N VAL A 191 7.15 -21.89 -10.89
CA VAL A 191 8.14 -21.63 -11.93
C VAL A 191 9.52 -21.99 -11.36
N ALA A 192 10.25 -22.91 -12.00
CA ALA A 192 11.62 -23.21 -11.61
C ALA A 192 12.51 -22.00 -11.92
N THR A 193 13.48 -21.72 -11.05
CA THR A 193 14.40 -20.59 -11.22
C THR A 193 15.82 -20.99 -10.87
N ALA A 194 16.74 -20.78 -11.81
CA ALA A 194 18.17 -20.94 -11.60
C ALA A 194 18.78 -19.67 -11.00
N HIS A 195 18.30 -18.48 -11.41
CA HIS A 195 18.80 -17.20 -10.88
C HIS A 195 18.53 -17.00 -9.38
N LEU A 196 17.38 -17.46 -8.89
CA LEU A 196 17.01 -17.35 -7.47
C LEU A 196 17.16 -18.67 -6.71
N GLY A 197 17.24 -19.79 -7.43
CA GLY A 197 17.26 -21.14 -6.87
C GLY A 197 15.86 -21.65 -6.51
N GLY A 198 15.61 -22.93 -6.79
CA GLY A 198 14.36 -23.60 -6.42
C GLY A 198 13.18 -23.20 -7.32
N HIS A 199 12.07 -22.78 -6.70
CA HIS A 199 10.83 -22.44 -7.40
C HIS A 199 10.20 -21.16 -6.86
N ARG A 200 9.57 -20.40 -7.77
CA ARG A 200 8.76 -19.23 -7.47
C ARG A 200 7.28 -19.54 -7.71
N ARG A 201 6.41 -19.25 -6.75
CA ARG A 201 4.97 -19.25 -7.02
C ARG A 201 4.60 -18.02 -7.85
N VAL A 202 3.74 -18.21 -8.83
CA VAL A 202 3.33 -17.16 -9.77
C VAL A 202 1.85 -17.31 -10.06
N TRP A 203 1.10 -16.22 -10.00
CA TRP A 203 -0.25 -16.18 -10.55
C TRP A 203 -0.20 -15.59 -11.96
N LEU A 204 -0.78 -16.29 -12.92
CA LEU A 204 -0.91 -15.86 -14.30
C LEU A 204 -2.37 -15.53 -14.57
N TYR A 205 -2.66 -14.28 -14.90
CA TYR A 205 -3.96 -13.80 -15.34
C TYR A 205 -4.00 -13.72 -16.86
N ALA A 206 -5.02 -14.35 -17.45
CA ALA A 206 -5.39 -14.22 -18.85
C ALA A 206 -6.72 -13.44 -18.95
N PRO A 207 -6.82 -12.42 -19.82
CA PRO A 207 -8.06 -11.68 -20.01
C PRO A 207 -9.12 -12.58 -20.68
N PRO A 208 -10.42 -12.23 -20.64
CA PRO A 208 -11.44 -12.98 -21.37
C PRO A 208 -11.22 -12.91 -22.89
N GLY A 209 -11.46 -14.02 -23.59
CA GLY A 209 -11.47 -14.06 -25.07
C GLY A 209 -10.11 -13.90 -25.74
N VAL A 210 -9.02 -14.45 -25.17
CA VAL A 210 -7.69 -14.41 -25.80
C VAL A 210 -7.67 -15.19 -27.11
N GLU A 211 -7.46 -14.48 -28.21
CA GLU A 211 -7.16 -15.08 -29.52
C GLU A 211 -5.70 -15.53 -29.59
N ALA A 212 -5.44 -16.64 -30.29
CA ALA A 212 -4.09 -17.19 -30.42
C ALA A 212 -3.12 -16.25 -31.15
N SER A 213 -3.62 -15.37 -32.01
CA SER A 213 -2.83 -14.38 -32.76
C SER A 213 -2.68 -13.04 -32.03
N ALA A 214 -3.17 -12.90 -30.80
CA ALA A 214 -3.03 -11.66 -30.05
C ALA A 214 -1.56 -11.38 -29.70
N GLU A 215 -1.23 -10.12 -29.42
CA GLU A 215 0.04 -9.76 -28.77
C GLU A 215 -0.31 -8.95 -27.53
N LEU A 216 -0.55 -9.65 -26.42
CA LEU A 216 -1.05 -9.05 -25.19
C LEU A 216 0.02 -8.14 -24.55
N PRO A 217 -0.31 -6.89 -24.19
CA PRO A 217 0.46 -6.13 -23.21
C PRO A 217 0.66 -6.94 -21.94
N VAL A 218 1.79 -6.69 -21.27
CA VAL A 218 2.19 -7.47 -20.10
C VAL A 218 2.26 -6.57 -18.87
N LEU A 219 1.63 -7.01 -17.79
CA LEU A 219 1.82 -6.46 -16.44
C LEU A 219 2.60 -7.47 -15.59
N VAL A 220 3.84 -7.13 -15.21
CA VAL A 220 4.55 -7.84 -14.14
C VAL A 220 4.27 -7.11 -12.83
N LEU A 221 3.42 -7.69 -11.96
CA LEU A 221 3.03 -7.08 -10.68
C LEU A 221 3.69 -7.82 -9.51
N LEU A 222 4.66 -7.16 -8.88
CA LEU A 222 5.40 -7.68 -7.73
C LEU A 222 4.50 -7.76 -6.48
N ASP A 223 4.95 -8.51 -5.47
CA ASP A 223 4.13 -8.86 -4.29
C ASP A 223 2.85 -9.64 -4.68
N GLY A 224 2.99 -10.55 -5.64
CA GLY A 224 1.89 -11.23 -6.29
C GLY A 224 0.94 -11.93 -5.33
N GLU A 225 1.45 -12.50 -4.24
CA GLU A 225 0.68 -13.26 -3.26
C GLU A 225 -0.32 -12.42 -2.45
N HIS A 226 -0.12 -11.10 -2.44
CA HIS A 226 -1.04 -10.17 -1.82
C HIS A 226 -2.06 -9.63 -2.83
N TRP A 227 -1.62 -9.30 -4.03
CA TRP A 227 -2.52 -8.85 -5.10
C TRP A 227 -3.49 -9.96 -5.53
N GLN A 228 -3.01 -11.20 -5.58
CA GLN A 228 -3.78 -12.39 -5.92
C GLN A 228 -3.34 -13.58 -5.05
N PRO A 229 -4.27 -14.32 -4.41
CA PRO A 229 -5.71 -14.14 -4.43
C PRO A 229 -6.25 -13.17 -3.37
N ARG A 230 -5.41 -12.62 -2.48
CA ARG A 230 -5.90 -11.93 -1.27
C ARG A 230 -6.71 -10.67 -1.57
N LEU A 231 -6.19 -9.75 -2.38
CA LEU A 231 -6.89 -8.51 -2.74
C LEU A 231 -7.79 -8.64 -3.98
N GLY A 232 -7.68 -9.74 -4.73
CA GLY A 232 -8.54 -10.00 -5.89
C GLY A 232 -8.26 -9.07 -7.08
N VAL A 233 -6.98 -8.80 -7.41
CA VAL A 233 -6.60 -7.92 -8.53
C VAL A 233 -7.21 -8.32 -9.87
N ALA A 234 -7.57 -9.59 -10.07
CA ALA A 234 -8.30 -10.03 -11.26
C ALA A 234 -9.63 -9.26 -11.46
N HIS A 235 -10.35 -8.94 -10.37
CA HIS A 235 -11.57 -8.12 -10.45
C HIS A 235 -11.28 -6.70 -10.93
N LEU A 236 -10.17 -6.10 -10.48
CA LEU A 236 -9.71 -4.83 -10.99
C LEU A 236 -9.47 -4.90 -12.51
N LEU A 237 -8.69 -5.89 -12.95
CA LEU A 237 -8.34 -6.02 -14.36
C LEU A 237 -9.58 -6.24 -15.23
N ASP A 238 -10.46 -7.18 -14.85
CA ASP A 238 -11.71 -7.46 -15.56
C ASP A 238 -12.57 -6.20 -15.72
N ASN A 239 -12.72 -5.42 -14.63
CA ASN A 239 -13.54 -4.21 -14.64
C ASN A 239 -12.91 -3.09 -15.48
N LEU A 240 -11.59 -2.88 -15.39
CA LEU A 240 -10.90 -1.88 -16.22
C LEU A 240 -10.95 -2.24 -17.71
N LEU A 241 -10.89 -3.53 -18.05
CA LEU A 241 -11.05 -4.03 -19.41
C LEU A 241 -12.46 -3.78 -19.93
N ALA A 242 -13.49 -4.14 -19.15
CA ALA A 242 -14.88 -3.93 -19.52
C ALA A 242 -15.23 -2.45 -19.69
N ASP A 243 -14.64 -1.58 -18.89
CA ASP A 243 -14.81 -0.13 -18.98
C ASP A 243 -13.95 0.52 -20.08
N GLY A 244 -13.16 -0.27 -20.83
CA GLY A 244 -12.28 0.22 -21.89
C GLY A 244 -11.14 1.13 -21.39
N ARG A 245 -10.83 1.09 -20.08
CA ARG A 245 -9.78 1.92 -19.47
C ARG A 245 -8.38 1.39 -19.74
N ILE A 246 -8.25 0.10 -20.01
CA ILE A 246 -7.00 -0.57 -20.42
C ILE A 246 -7.30 -1.57 -21.55
N PRO A 247 -6.33 -1.87 -22.44
CA PRO A 247 -6.47 -2.94 -23.43
C PRO A 247 -6.41 -4.33 -22.77
N PRO A 248 -6.96 -5.38 -23.42
CA PRO A 248 -6.74 -6.78 -23.02
C PRO A 248 -5.27 -7.07 -22.77
N LEU A 249 -4.91 -7.39 -21.52
CA LEU A 249 -3.53 -7.60 -21.08
C LEU A 249 -3.39 -8.90 -20.29
N ALA A 250 -2.19 -9.49 -20.32
CA ALA A 250 -1.82 -10.58 -19.42
C ALA A 250 -1.10 -10.01 -18.19
N ALA A 251 -1.40 -10.55 -17.00
CA ALA A 251 -0.66 -10.18 -15.79
C ALA A 251 0.11 -11.38 -15.21
N VAL A 252 1.37 -11.16 -14.87
CA VAL A 252 2.29 -12.15 -14.29
C VAL A 252 2.69 -11.67 -12.91
N LEU A 253 2.30 -12.41 -11.87
CA LEU A 253 2.40 -11.96 -10.49
C LEU A 253 3.30 -12.90 -9.68
N PRO A 254 4.63 -12.65 -9.60
CA PRO A 254 5.52 -13.47 -8.80
C PRO A 254 5.34 -13.21 -7.29
N ASP A 255 5.32 -14.29 -6.51
CA ASP A 255 5.31 -14.29 -5.04
C ASP A 255 6.60 -13.69 -4.47
N SER A 256 6.53 -12.94 -3.37
CA SER A 256 7.74 -12.52 -2.65
C SER A 256 8.19 -13.48 -1.54
N VAL A 257 7.48 -14.60 -1.36
CA VAL A 257 7.78 -15.70 -0.43
C VAL A 257 7.58 -15.31 1.03
N ASP A 258 8.46 -14.48 1.56
CA ASP A 258 8.45 -13.99 2.95
C ASP A 258 9.16 -12.64 3.07
N GLY A 259 9.21 -12.09 4.29
CA GLY A 259 9.81 -10.78 4.54
C GLY A 259 11.30 -10.72 4.20
N ASP A 260 12.07 -11.73 4.58
CA ASP A 260 13.53 -11.73 4.44
C ASP A 260 13.92 -11.92 2.97
N THR A 261 13.28 -12.86 2.28
CA THR A 261 13.45 -13.09 0.84
C THR A 261 13.08 -11.84 0.06
N ARG A 262 11.95 -11.21 0.40
CA ARG A 262 11.53 -9.96 -0.25
C ARG A 262 12.56 -8.85 -0.10
N TRP A 263 13.16 -8.67 1.08
CA TRP A 263 14.23 -7.70 1.27
C TRP A 263 15.44 -8.03 0.42
N ALA A 264 15.89 -9.30 0.44
CA ALA A 264 17.06 -9.73 -0.31
C ALA A 264 16.88 -9.59 -1.83
N GLU A 265 15.68 -9.83 -2.35
CA GLU A 265 15.40 -9.85 -3.80
C GLU A 265 14.97 -8.48 -4.35
N LEU A 266 14.23 -7.68 -3.59
CA LEU A 266 13.63 -6.43 -4.11
C LEU A 266 14.46 -5.18 -3.85
N THR A 267 15.63 -5.27 -3.21
CA THR A 267 16.59 -4.16 -3.09
C THR A 267 17.60 -4.15 -4.23
N CYS A 268 17.12 -3.79 -5.43
CA CYS A 268 17.96 -3.61 -6.63
C CYS A 268 18.85 -4.82 -6.99
N ARG A 269 18.38 -6.05 -6.75
CA ARG A 269 19.16 -7.28 -6.99
C ARG A 269 19.18 -7.65 -8.48
N PRO A 270 20.35 -7.72 -9.16
CA PRO A 270 20.44 -8.08 -10.58
C PRO A 270 19.88 -9.47 -10.89
N GLU A 271 20.10 -10.46 -10.02
CA GLU A 271 19.59 -11.83 -10.25
C GLU A 271 18.07 -11.89 -10.22
N PHE A 272 17.41 -10.99 -9.47
CA PHE A 272 15.95 -10.90 -9.51
C PHE A 272 15.47 -10.33 -10.85
N VAL A 273 16.16 -9.33 -11.41
CA VAL A 273 15.84 -8.82 -12.76
C VAL A 273 16.05 -9.92 -13.81
N ALA A 274 17.15 -10.67 -13.73
CA ALA A 274 17.41 -11.80 -14.62
C ALA A 274 16.33 -12.89 -14.51
N PHE A 275 15.86 -13.21 -13.30
CA PHE A 275 14.69 -14.09 -13.13
C PHE A 275 13.46 -13.54 -13.87
N LEU A 276 13.17 -12.24 -13.77
CA LEU A 276 12.02 -11.65 -14.46
C LEU A 276 12.16 -11.75 -15.99
N THR A 277 13.34 -11.43 -16.54
CA THR A 277 13.56 -11.33 -18.00
C THR A 277 13.84 -12.66 -18.67
N ASP A 278 14.63 -13.52 -18.04
CA ASP A 278 15.23 -14.69 -18.69
C ASP A 278 14.45 -15.97 -18.36
N GLU A 279 13.67 -15.97 -17.28
CA GLU A 279 12.92 -17.14 -16.82
C GLU A 279 11.41 -16.89 -16.79
N LEU A 280 10.95 -15.86 -16.07
CA LEU A 280 9.53 -15.64 -15.81
C LEU A 280 8.75 -15.23 -17.06
N LEU A 281 9.21 -14.22 -17.79
CA LEU A 281 8.53 -13.75 -18.99
C LEU A 281 8.56 -14.80 -20.12
N PRO A 282 9.68 -15.48 -20.43
CA PRO A 282 9.68 -16.60 -21.37
C PRO A 282 8.75 -17.74 -20.94
N TRP A 283 8.70 -18.08 -19.66
CA TRP A 283 7.76 -19.07 -19.13
C TRP A 283 6.30 -18.66 -19.35
N ALA A 284 5.97 -17.38 -19.19
CA ALA A 284 4.62 -16.87 -19.41
C ALA A 284 4.28 -16.79 -20.91
N SER A 285 5.22 -16.38 -21.77
CA SER A 285 5.07 -16.34 -23.23
C SER A 285 4.84 -17.72 -23.85
N ALA A 286 5.28 -18.80 -23.21
CA ALA A 286 4.96 -20.16 -23.64
C ALA A 286 3.49 -20.58 -23.36
N ARG A 287 2.72 -19.75 -22.64
CA ARG A 287 1.33 -20.04 -22.20
C ARG A 287 0.30 -19.05 -22.72
N LEU A 288 0.71 -17.80 -22.91
CA LEU A 288 -0.11 -16.72 -23.45
C LEU A 288 0.68 -15.98 -24.54
N PRO A 289 0.01 -15.43 -25.56
CA PRO A 289 0.70 -14.76 -26.65
C PRO A 289 1.07 -13.33 -26.22
N LEU A 290 2.15 -13.23 -25.45
CA LEU A 290 2.63 -11.97 -24.85
C LEU A 290 3.43 -11.15 -25.87
N THR A 291 3.30 -9.83 -25.82
CA THR A 291 4.15 -8.93 -26.59
C THR A 291 5.61 -8.95 -26.13
N GLY A 292 6.53 -8.83 -27.09
CA GLY A 292 7.94 -8.52 -26.85
C GLY A 292 8.24 -7.02 -26.76
N ASP A 293 7.27 -6.16 -27.09
CA ASP A 293 7.46 -4.70 -27.11
C ASP A 293 7.58 -4.14 -25.67
N PRO A 294 8.71 -3.49 -25.32
CA PRO A 294 8.87 -2.86 -24.01
C PRO A 294 7.84 -1.75 -23.77
N ALA A 295 7.41 -1.01 -24.80
CA ALA A 295 6.45 0.07 -24.65
C ALA A 295 5.06 -0.42 -24.21
N ARG A 296 4.78 -1.72 -24.37
CA ARG A 296 3.54 -2.39 -23.95
C ARG A 296 3.76 -3.33 -22.75
N THR A 297 4.89 -3.19 -22.06
CA THR A 297 5.24 -4.00 -20.89
C THR A 297 5.45 -3.12 -19.67
N VAL A 298 4.62 -3.33 -18.65
CA VAL A 298 4.64 -2.63 -17.36
C VAL A 298 5.26 -3.54 -16.30
N VAL A 299 6.24 -3.02 -15.56
CA VAL A 299 6.65 -3.60 -14.27
C VAL A 299 6.14 -2.71 -13.15
N ALA A 300 5.43 -3.31 -12.20
CA ALA A 300 4.69 -2.62 -11.17
C ALA A 300 4.99 -3.16 -9.77
N GLY A 301 5.05 -2.28 -8.77
CA GLY A 301 5.23 -2.71 -7.39
C GLY A 301 5.11 -1.58 -6.37
N GLN A 302 5.05 -1.98 -5.10
CA GLN A 302 4.86 -1.07 -3.97
C GLN A 302 6.02 -1.15 -3.00
N SER A 303 6.42 -0.04 -2.37
CA SER A 303 7.53 -0.05 -1.41
C SER A 303 8.82 -0.57 -2.07
N LEU A 304 9.46 -1.63 -1.56
CA LEU A 304 10.57 -2.30 -2.23
C LEU A 304 10.22 -2.82 -3.63
N GLY A 305 8.98 -3.24 -3.87
CA GLY A 305 8.51 -3.60 -5.20
C GLY A 305 8.56 -2.40 -6.18
N GLY A 306 8.25 -1.19 -5.71
CA GLY A 306 8.35 0.02 -6.53
C GLY A 306 9.81 0.38 -6.87
N LEU A 307 10.71 0.22 -5.90
CA LEU A 307 12.16 0.35 -6.11
C LEU A 307 12.67 -0.70 -7.12
N SER A 308 12.29 -1.96 -6.94
CA SER A 308 12.68 -3.08 -7.81
C SER A 308 12.12 -2.93 -9.23
N ALA A 309 10.88 -2.46 -9.37
CA ALA A 309 10.27 -2.18 -10.68
C ALA A 309 11.06 -1.12 -11.46
N ALA A 310 11.40 0.00 -10.80
CA ALA A 310 12.24 1.03 -11.42
C ALA A 310 13.64 0.49 -11.78
N PHE A 311 14.26 -0.29 -10.88
CA PHE A 311 15.56 -0.90 -11.13
C PHE A 311 15.55 -1.89 -12.30
N ALA A 312 14.50 -2.72 -12.40
CA ALA A 312 14.30 -3.68 -13.48
C ALA A 312 14.20 -2.98 -14.83
N ALA A 313 13.40 -1.90 -14.94
CA ALA A 313 13.28 -1.16 -16.18
C ALA A 313 14.55 -0.40 -16.57
N LEU A 314 15.30 0.14 -15.59
CA LEU A 314 16.58 0.79 -15.86
C LEU A 314 17.71 -0.18 -16.24
N THR A 315 17.55 -1.46 -15.92
CA THR A 315 18.55 -2.52 -16.17
C THR A 315 18.20 -3.33 -17.43
N ALA A 316 16.91 -3.53 -17.70
CA ALA A 316 16.38 -4.21 -18.87
C ALA A 316 15.33 -3.36 -19.62
N PRO A 317 15.70 -2.16 -20.12
CA PRO A 317 14.77 -1.27 -20.84
C PRO A 317 14.27 -1.87 -22.16
N HIS A 318 14.98 -2.86 -22.70
CA HIS A 318 14.55 -3.63 -23.87
C HIS A 318 13.36 -4.54 -23.59
N ARG A 319 13.05 -4.82 -22.31
CA ARG A 319 11.90 -5.64 -21.91
C ARG A 319 10.83 -4.86 -21.17
N PHE A 320 11.21 -3.87 -20.36
CA PHE A 320 10.29 -3.05 -19.57
C PHE A 320 10.38 -1.58 -19.96
N GLY A 321 9.40 -1.08 -20.69
CA GLY A 321 9.31 0.33 -21.09
C GLY A 321 8.45 1.18 -20.16
N ASN A 322 7.75 0.57 -19.20
CA ASN A 322 6.88 1.30 -18.28
C ASN A 322 7.07 0.83 -16.82
N VAL A 323 7.19 1.79 -15.92
CA VAL A 323 7.31 1.58 -14.47
C VAL A 323 6.08 2.15 -13.78
N LEU A 324 5.41 1.33 -12.97
CA LEU A 324 4.39 1.77 -12.03
C LEU A 324 4.89 1.54 -10.60
N ALA A 325 5.36 2.60 -9.94
CA ALA A 325 5.90 2.51 -8.59
C ALA A 325 5.03 3.29 -7.59
N GLN A 326 4.52 2.57 -6.59
CA GLN A 326 3.64 3.16 -5.56
C GLN A 326 4.38 3.14 -4.23
N SER A 327 4.55 4.31 -3.64
CA SER A 327 5.30 4.50 -2.40
C SER A 327 6.67 3.81 -2.45
N GLY A 328 7.37 3.93 -3.58
CA GLY A 328 8.63 3.22 -3.83
C GLY A 328 9.70 3.59 -2.79
N SER A 329 10.47 2.60 -2.32
CA SER A 329 11.50 2.78 -1.29
C SER A 329 12.78 3.44 -1.84
N PHE A 330 12.65 4.58 -2.52
CA PHE A 330 13.77 5.29 -3.16
C PHE A 330 14.72 5.97 -2.18
N TRP A 331 14.40 5.98 -0.89
CA TRP A 331 15.36 6.29 0.18
C TRP A 331 16.49 5.24 0.26
N TRP A 332 16.25 4.02 -0.23
CA TRP A 332 17.18 2.91 -0.07
C TRP A 332 18.53 3.20 -0.76
N PRO A 333 19.65 2.80 -0.13
CA PRO A 333 19.76 2.25 1.23
C PRO A 333 19.66 3.30 2.35
N ASP A 334 19.26 2.88 3.55
CA ASP A 334 19.43 3.67 4.78
C ASP A 334 20.87 3.52 5.29
N GLY A 335 21.81 4.20 4.64
CA GLY A 335 23.24 4.03 4.91
C GLY A 335 24.13 4.63 3.82
N PRO A 336 25.30 4.03 3.53
CA PRO A 336 26.21 4.55 2.50
C PRO A 336 25.52 4.54 1.13
N GLU A 337 25.77 5.59 0.35
CA GLU A 337 25.13 5.83 -0.95
C GLU A 337 23.58 5.87 -0.87
N PRO A 338 22.99 6.69 0.03
CA PRO A 338 21.54 6.76 0.16
C PRO A 338 20.90 7.21 -1.15
N GLU A 339 19.66 6.78 -1.38
CA GLU A 339 18.96 7.06 -2.64
C GLU A 339 19.72 6.60 -3.88
N TRP A 340 20.41 5.46 -3.75
CA TRP A 340 21.33 4.94 -4.75
C TRP A 340 20.74 4.91 -6.17
N LEU A 341 19.48 4.47 -6.30
CA LEU A 341 18.83 4.38 -7.61
C LEU A 341 18.56 5.77 -8.21
N THR A 342 18.19 6.75 -7.38
CA THR A 342 18.05 8.15 -7.80
C THR A 342 19.39 8.69 -8.27
N GLY A 343 20.47 8.43 -7.54
CA GLY A 343 21.83 8.78 -7.94
C GLY A 343 22.23 8.16 -9.28
N ARG A 344 21.83 6.91 -9.56
CA ARG A 344 22.04 6.27 -10.86
C ARG A 344 21.26 6.92 -11.99
N ILE A 345 20.04 7.36 -11.75
CA ILE A 345 19.25 8.10 -12.76
C ILE A 345 19.94 9.44 -13.06
N ALA A 346 20.39 10.17 -12.03
CA ALA A 346 21.04 11.47 -12.18
C ALA A 346 22.31 11.43 -13.04
N HIS A 347 23.08 10.34 -12.97
CA HIS A 347 24.37 10.21 -13.66
C HIS A 347 24.33 9.25 -14.88
N GLY A 348 23.16 8.68 -15.17
CA GLY A 348 22.96 7.74 -16.27
C GLY A 348 22.39 8.42 -17.51
N PRO A 349 22.47 7.77 -18.69
CA PRO A 349 21.75 8.25 -19.87
C PRO A 349 20.23 8.08 -19.67
N ARG A 350 19.45 8.95 -20.33
CA ARG A 350 18.00 8.75 -20.44
C ARG A 350 17.72 7.46 -21.23
N LEU A 351 16.89 6.59 -20.67
CA LEU A 351 16.44 5.34 -21.28
C LEU A 351 15.00 5.49 -21.82
N PRO A 352 14.54 4.63 -22.75
CA PRO A 352 13.17 4.65 -23.26
C PRO A 352 12.20 4.01 -22.25
N VAL A 353 12.12 4.60 -21.05
CA VAL A 353 11.29 4.13 -19.94
C VAL A 353 10.38 5.26 -19.47
N ARG A 354 9.09 4.98 -19.34
CA ARG A 354 8.08 5.87 -18.77
C ARG A 354 7.87 5.55 -17.30
N PHE A 355 7.79 6.58 -16.46
CA PHE A 355 7.58 6.42 -15.02
C PHE A 355 6.20 6.94 -14.61
N TRP A 356 5.47 6.11 -13.85
CA TRP A 356 4.28 6.52 -13.11
C TRP A 356 4.51 6.28 -11.62
N LEU A 357 4.60 7.37 -10.87
CA LEU A 357 4.98 7.39 -9.47
C LEU A 357 3.84 7.96 -8.62
N SER A 358 3.47 7.26 -7.54
CA SER A 358 2.48 7.72 -6.57
C SER A 358 2.99 7.57 -5.15
N PHE A 359 2.73 8.54 -4.27
CA PHE A 359 3.15 8.53 -2.87
C PHE A 359 2.05 9.08 -1.96
N GLY A 360 1.98 8.57 -0.74
CA GLY A 360 1.06 9.09 0.27
C GLY A 360 1.64 10.34 0.93
N GLU A 361 0.83 11.38 1.08
CA GLU A 361 1.19 12.63 1.78
C GLU A 361 1.66 12.35 3.22
N GLN A 362 1.18 11.26 3.83
CA GLN A 362 1.51 10.90 5.21
C GLN A 362 2.81 10.09 5.34
N GLU A 363 3.50 9.80 4.24
CA GLU A 363 4.72 8.99 4.22
C GLU A 363 5.98 9.81 4.52
N TRP A 364 6.07 10.48 5.68
CA TRP A 364 7.15 11.43 6.01
C TRP A 364 8.58 10.89 5.85
N VAL A 365 8.77 9.57 5.96
CA VAL A 365 10.06 8.91 5.73
C VAL A 365 10.40 8.81 4.24
N LEU A 366 9.42 8.52 3.38
CA LEU A 366 9.62 8.26 1.95
C LEU A 366 9.54 9.55 1.12
N LEU A 367 8.65 10.47 1.51
CA LEU A 367 8.25 11.61 0.70
C LEU A 367 9.43 12.54 0.32
N PRO A 368 10.41 12.83 1.20
CA PRO A 368 11.57 13.62 0.81
C PRO A 368 12.40 12.99 -0.32
N ALA A 369 12.67 11.68 -0.25
CA ALA A 369 13.39 10.95 -1.30
C ALA A 369 12.56 10.84 -2.58
N ALA A 370 11.25 10.67 -2.45
CA ALA A 370 10.32 10.63 -3.59
C ALA A 370 10.31 11.95 -4.37
N ARG A 371 10.27 13.10 -3.67
CA ARG A 371 10.31 14.43 -4.29
C ARG A 371 11.66 14.70 -4.97
N ARG A 372 12.77 14.28 -4.36
CA ARG A 372 14.10 14.32 -5.01
C ARG A 372 14.19 13.44 -6.26
N LEU A 373 13.58 12.26 -6.23
CA LEU A 373 13.47 11.41 -7.42
C LEU A 373 12.70 12.10 -8.54
N ARG A 374 11.54 12.71 -8.24
CA ARG A 374 10.76 13.50 -9.21
C ARG A 374 11.63 14.57 -9.87
N ASP A 375 12.33 15.36 -9.06
CA ASP A 375 13.17 16.45 -9.56
C ASP A 375 14.35 15.91 -10.39
N THR A 376 14.91 14.76 -9.99
CA THR A 376 15.98 14.08 -10.71
C THR A 376 15.51 13.52 -12.06
N LEU A 377 14.31 12.93 -12.13
CA LEU A 377 13.73 12.44 -13.38
C LEU A 377 13.52 13.59 -14.38
N ALA A 378 12.98 14.72 -13.91
CA ALA A 378 12.84 15.91 -14.74
C ALA A 378 14.20 16.43 -15.23
N ALA A 379 15.20 16.54 -14.34
CA ALA A 379 16.55 16.97 -14.71
C ALA A 379 17.26 16.00 -15.69
N ALA A 380 16.92 14.71 -15.63
CA ALA A 380 17.44 13.67 -16.54
C ALA A 380 16.64 13.56 -17.86
N GLY A 381 15.66 14.44 -18.10
CA GLY A 381 14.89 14.51 -19.34
C GLY A 381 13.72 13.52 -19.44
N TYR A 382 13.24 12.95 -18.33
CA TYR A 382 12.01 12.16 -18.30
C TYR A 382 10.79 13.09 -18.15
N ASP A 383 10.57 13.96 -19.14
CA ASP A 383 9.48 14.96 -19.14
C ASP A 383 8.08 14.32 -19.14
N ASP A 384 7.99 13.05 -19.52
CA ASP A 384 6.80 12.21 -19.55
C ASP A 384 6.57 11.42 -18.25
N ALA A 385 7.41 11.60 -17.23
CA ALA A 385 7.21 11.00 -15.92
C ALA A 385 6.03 11.63 -15.19
N VAL A 386 5.12 10.80 -14.68
CA VAL A 386 3.99 11.21 -13.86
C VAL A 386 4.34 11.03 -12.39
N TYR A 387 4.18 12.08 -11.58
CA TYR A 387 4.34 12.05 -10.14
C TYR A 387 3.07 12.55 -9.45
N ARG A 388 2.55 11.78 -8.50
CA ARG A 388 1.32 12.08 -7.77
C ARG A 388 1.53 11.90 -6.28
N GLU A 389 0.93 12.80 -5.50
CA GLU A 389 0.75 12.65 -4.06
C GLU A 389 -0.75 12.45 -3.78
N PHE A 390 -1.11 11.51 -2.89
CA PHE A 390 -2.49 11.26 -2.48
C PHE A 390 -2.63 11.39 -0.97
N ASN A 391 -3.81 11.77 -0.49
CA ASN A 391 -4.07 11.88 0.94
C ASN A 391 -4.26 10.50 1.60
N GLY A 392 -3.14 9.90 1.99
CA GLY A 392 -3.07 8.56 2.58
C GLY A 392 -1.63 8.21 2.97
N GLY A 393 -1.44 6.95 3.38
CA GLY A 393 -0.16 6.46 3.88
C GLY A 393 0.47 5.35 3.03
N HIS A 394 1.29 4.53 3.69
CA HIS A 394 1.98 3.37 3.12
C HIS A 394 1.06 2.16 3.18
N ASP A 395 0.06 2.13 2.31
CA ASP A 395 -1.15 1.33 2.53
C ASP A 395 -1.71 0.71 1.23
N TYR A 396 -1.96 -0.60 1.26
CA TYR A 396 -2.62 -1.31 0.16
C TYR A 396 -4.02 -0.75 -0.14
N LEU A 397 -4.73 -0.20 0.87
CA LEU A 397 -5.99 0.49 0.62
C LEU A 397 -5.83 1.60 -0.44
N CYS A 398 -4.78 2.40 -0.30
CA CYS A 398 -4.51 3.51 -1.20
C CYS A 398 -3.96 3.00 -2.54
N TRP A 399 -3.00 2.08 -2.48
CA TRP A 399 -2.35 1.53 -3.68
C TRP A 399 -3.33 0.84 -4.63
N ARG A 400 -4.45 0.29 -4.14
CA ARG A 400 -5.52 -0.25 -4.99
C ARG A 400 -6.06 0.74 -6.02
N THR A 401 -6.24 2.00 -5.63
CA THR A 401 -6.74 3.04 -6.55
C THR A 401 -5.63 3.57 -7.43
N GLU A 402 -4.46 3.84 -6.86
CA GLU A 402 -3.31 4.32 -7.63
C GLU A 402 -2.84 3.29 -8.69
N LEU A 403 -3.03 1.98 -8.45
CA LEU A 403 -2.74 0.93 -9.42
C LEU A 403 -3.67 1.03 -10.62
N ALA A 404 -4.96 1.24 -10.39
CA ALA A 404 -5.95 1.39 -11.45
C ALA A 404 -5.63 2.59 -12.35
N ASP A 405 -5.34 3.74 -11.75
CA ASP A 405 -5.04 4.98 -12.48
C ASP A 405 -3.70 4.91 -13.22
N GLY A 406 -2.67 4.31 -12.61
CA GLY A 406 -1.38 4.14 -13.28
C GLY A 406 -1.42 3.15 -14.44
N LEU A 407 -2.18 2.05 -14.32
CA LEU A 407 -2.38 1.13 -15.43
C LEU A 407 -3.10 1.81 -16.59
N ALA A 408 -4.18 2.55 -16.30
CA ALA A 408 -4.89 3.34 -17.30
C ALA A 408 -3.95 4.35 -17.96
N GLY A 409 -3.18 5.13 -17.21
CA GLY A 409 -2.30 6.16 -17.77
C GLY A 409 -1.10 5.64 -18.57
N LEU A 410 -0.62 4.44 -18.27
CA LEU A 410 0.49 3.83 -19.00
C LEU A 410 0.03 3.07 -20.25
N LEU A 411 -1.14 2.41 -20.19
CA LEU A 411 -1.64 1.52 -21.25
C LEU A 411 -2.78 2.10 -22.09
N SER A 412 -3.35 3.26 -21.74
CA SER A 412 -4.35 3.94 -22.58
C SER A 412 -3.72 4.37 -23.91
N GLY A 413 -4.29 3.93 -25.02
CA GLY A 413 -3.84 4.27 -26.38
C GLY A 413 -2.78 3.35 -26.98
N ALA A 414 -2.48 2.21 -26.33
CA ALA A 414 -1.56 1.17 -26.81
C ALA A 414 -2.26 0.05 -27.60
#